data_AF-A0A820FAI8-F1
#
_entry.id   AF-A0A820FAI8-F1
#
_cell.length_a   1.000
_cell.length_b   1.000
_cell.length_c   1.000
_cell.angle_alpha   90.00
_cell.angle_beta   90.00
_cell.angle_gamma   90.00
#
_symmetry.space_group_name_H-M   'P 1'
#
loop_
_entity.id
_entity.type
_entity.pdbx_description
1 polymer ?
#
loop_
_entity_poly.entity_id
_entity_poly.type
_entity_poly.pdbx_seq_one_letter_code
_entity_poly.pdbx_strand_id
1 'polypeptide(L)'
;MTPETRLIIINSISFKIKEFSKKLTNKNADFHEANGKISKVALMHQREKFAYAENNDLHVQIVYIPYKSENKDVEFVFMMILPNRKVQLDVVEQKLASQPDLMQKLLSHQNTRTEEFHLYLLKFKMETTFELSDILQQLEMKDAFNSYKANFTGIVSEKTDRDRLYISKVIHKVFIDVNEEG
;
A
#
# COMPACT_ATOMS: atom_id res chain seq x y z
N MET A 1 -2.89 -27.24 -0.49
CA MET A 1 -2.08 -27.47 0.71
C MET A 1 -1.67 -28.93 0.72
N THR A 2 -0.48 -29.25 1.24
CA THR A 2 0.04 -30.64 1.28
C THR A 2 0.01 -31.17 2.72
N PRO A 3 0.01 -32.50 2.93
CA PRO A 3 0.10 -33.11 4.27
C PRO A 3 1.35 -32.71 5.08
N GLU A 4 2.36 -32.15 4.42
CA GLU A 4 3.62 -31.71 5.02
C GLU A 4 3.59 -30.24 5.50
N THR A 5 2.52 -29.50 5.21
CA THR A 5 2.35 -28.12 5.67
C THR A 5 2.39 -28.06 7.20
N ARG A 6 3.27 -27.23 7.79
CA ARG A 6 3.44 -27.05 9.24
C ARG A 6 2.94 -25.71 9.76
N LEU A 7 3.28 -24.62 9.06
CA LEU A 7 2.87 -23.26 9.44
C LEU A 7 2.61 -22.42 8.20
N ILE A 8 1.48 -21.71 8.17
CA ILE A 8 1.16 -20.72 7.15
C ILE A 8 0.92 -19.39 7.85
N ILE A 9 1.55 -18.34 7.34
CA ILE A 9 1.29 -16.97 7.77
C ILE A 9 0.37 -16.34 6.73
N ILE A 10 -0.80 -15.87 7.17
CA ILE A 10 -1.74 -15.14 6.32
C ILE A 10 -1.90 -13.74 6.89
N ASN A 11 -1.56 -12.73 6.08
CA ASN A 11 -1.85 -11.35 6.39
C ASN A 11 -2.86 -10.81 5.37
N SER A 12 -3.92 -10.17 5.86
CA SER A 12 -4.92 -9.52 5.01
C SER A 12 -5.09 -8.08 5.44
N ILE A 13 -5.05 -7.14 4.50
CA ILE A 13 -5.28 -5.71 4.78
C ILE A 13 -6.39 -5.17 3.89
N SER A 14 -7.30 -4.41 4.52
CA SER A 14 -8.38 -3.69 3.87
C SER A 14 -8.28 -2.21 4.21
N PHE A 15 -8.33 -1.35 3.20
CA PHE A 15 -8.27 0.10 3.38
C PHE A 15 -9.55 0.75 2.91
N LYS A 16 -10.03 1.71 3.70
CA LYS A 16 -11.17 2.58 3.41
C LYS A 16 -10.75 4.02 3.63
N ILE A 17 -10.94 4.88 2.64
CA ILE A 17 -10.49 6.27 2.75
C ILE A 17 -11.61 7.17 3.28
N LYS A 18 -11.40 8.48 3.32
CA LYS A 18 -12.45 9.43 3.66
C LYS A 18 -13.55 9.46 2.57
N GLU A 19 -14.80 9.64 3.00
CA GLU A 19 -15.99 9.67 2.15
C GLU A 19 -15.97 10.81 1.12
N PHE A 20 -16.56 10.56 -0.05
CA PHE A 20 -16.79 11.54 -1.12
C PHE A 20 -18.30 11.68 -1.40
N SER A 21 -18.71 12.81 -1.98
CA SER A 21 -20.10 12.96 -2.43
C SER A 21 -20.36 12.18 -3.72
N LYS A 22 -21.20 11.15 -3.66
CA LYS A 22 -21.67 10.38 -4.84
C LYS A 22 -22.25 11.24 -5.96
N LYS A 23 -22.81 12.40 -5.62
CA LYS A 23 -23.41 13.32 -6.60
C LYS A 23 -22.37 14.04 -7.46
N LEU A 24 -21.14 14.14 -6.99
CA LEU A 24 -20.04 14.84 -7.66
C LEU A 24 -19.15 13.90 -8.50
N THR A 25 -19.39 12.59 -8.43
CA THR A 25 -18.61 11.61 -9.21
C THR A 25 -18.90 11.74 -10.71
N ASN A 26 -17.88 12.09 -11.49
CA ASN A 26 -17.93 12.01 -12.94
C ASN A 26 -17.71 10.57 -13.39
N LYS A 27 -18.72 9.92 -13.96
CA LYS A 27 -18.66 8.51 -14.39
C LYS A 27 -17.94 8.27 -15.72
N ASN A 28 -17.52 9.31 -16.42
CA ASN A 28 -16.96 9.23 -17.76
C ASN A 28 -15.75 10.17 -17.95
N ALA A 29 -14.87 10.24 -16.95
CA ALA A 29 -13.65 11.03 -17.00
C ALA A 29 -12.53 10.29 -17.75
N ASP A 30 -11.61 11.03 -18.35
CA ASP A 30 -10.42 10.46 -18.98
C ASP A 30 -9.34 10.15 -17.93
N PHE A 31 -8.77 8.95 -18.01
CA PHE A 31 -7.61 8.53 -17.25
C PHE A 31 -6.49 8.13 -18.21
N HIS A 32 -5.32 8.71 -18.02
CA HIS A 32 -4.13 8.44 -18.83
C HIS A 32 -3.33 7.30 -18.17
N GLU A 33 -3.37 6.12 -18.77
CA GLU A 33 -2.62 4.96 -18.31
C GLU A 33 -1.12 5.12 -18.60
N ALA A 34 -0.27 4.42 -17.85
CA ALA A 34 1.18 4.45 -18.02
C ALA A 34 1.65 3.99 -19.42
N ASN A 35 0.87 3.15 -20.10
CA ASN A 35 1.13 2.69 -21.47
C ASN A 35 0.70 3.71 -22.56
N GLY A 36 0.22 4.89 -22.18
CA GLY A 36 -0.24 5.95 -23.08
C GLY A 36 -1.71 5.83 -23.53
N LYS A 37 -2.40 4.74 -23.16
CA LYS A 37 -3.84 4.57 -23.43
C LYS A 37 -4.67 5.52 -22.57
N ILE A 38 -5.78 5.99 -23.14
CA ILE A 38 -6.80 6.74 -22.40
C ILE A 38 -8.00 5.82 -22.14
N SER A 39 -8.40 5.71 -20.88
CA SER A 39 -9.55 4.92 -20.45
C SER A 39 -10.59 5.82 -19.79
N LYS A 40 -11.87 5.46 -19.95
CA LYS A 40 -12.99 6.14 -19.27
C LYS A 40 -13.20 5.55 -17.89
N VAL A 41 -13.25 6.42 -16.88
CA VAL A 41 -13.31 6.01 -15.48
C VAL A 41 -14.31 6.83 -14.67
N ALA A 42 -14.71 6.27 -13.52
CA ALA A 42 -15.43 7.01 -12.49
C ALA A 42 -14.44 7.80 -11.63
N LEU A 43 -14.47 9.12 -11.73
CA LEU A 43 -13.60 10.04 -11.01
C LEU A 43 -14.41 10.79 -9.95
N MET A 44 -14.13 10.48 -8.70
CA MET A 44 -14.72 11.13 -7.52
C MET A 44 -14.08 12.51 -7.33
N HIS A 45 -14.84 13.43 -6.74
CA HIS A 45 -14.40 14.81 -6.53
C HIS A 45 -14.82 15.32 -5.16
N GLN A 46 -13.93 16.06 -4.51
CA GLN A 46 -14.27 16.88 -3.36
C GLN A 46 -13.40 18.14 -3.29
N ARG A 47 -13.91 19.14 -2.59
CA ARG A 47 -13.17 20.36 -2.26
C ARG A 47 -13.05 20.44 -0.75
N GLU A 48 -11.84 20.25 -0.23
CA GLU A 48 -11.57 20.29 1.21
C GLU A 48 -10.09 20.64 1.46
N LYS A 49 -9.76 20.91 2.72
CA LYS A 49 -8.38 21.12 3.16
C LYS A 49 -7.66 19.79 3.35
N PHE A 50 -6.50 19.66 2.71
CA PHE A 50 -5.60 18.52 2.88
C PHE A 50 -4.19 19.02 3.17
N ALA A 51 -3.40 18.20 3.86
CA ALA A 51 -1.96 18.38 3.87
C ALA A 51 -1.43 18.04 2.46
N TYR A 52 -0.62 18.93 1.92
CA TYR A 52 -0.09 18.87 0.56
C TYR A 52 1.38 19.25 0.54
N ALA A 53 2.13 18.60 -0.35
CA ALA A 53 3.51 18.95 -0.63
C ALA A 53 3.82 18.81 -2.12
N GLU A 54 4.82 19.57 -2.57
CA GLU A 54 5.47 19.37 -3.87
C GLU A 54 6.91 18.96 -3.61
N ASN A 55 7.40 17.99 -4.37
CA ASN A 55 8.80 17.62 -4.34
C ASN A 55 9.41 17.87 -5.73
N ASN A 56 10.27 18.89 -5.81
CA ASN A 56 10.89 19.30 -7.06
C ASN A 56 11.93 18.29 -7.58
N ASP A 57 12.60 17.55 -6.70
CA ASP A 57 13.62 16.56 -7.08
C ASP A 57 12.99 15.32 -7.75
N LEU A 58 11.78 14.96 -7.30
CA LEU A 58 10.95 13.91 -7.87
C LEU A 58 10.01 14.39 -8.96
N HIS A 59 9.75 15.70 -9.04
CA HIS A 59 8.73 16.31 -9.87
C HIS A 59 7.34 15.69 -9.63
N VAL A 60 6.94 15.61 -8.36
CA VAL A 60 5.65 15.03 -7.92
C VAL A 60 4.86 16.02 -7.08
N GLN A 61 3.54 15.86 -7.11
CA GLN A 61 2.59 16.42 -6.16
C GLN A 61 2.22 15.32 -5.15
N ILE A 62 2.07 15.69 -3.87
CA ILE A 62 1.78 14.75 -2.80
C ILE A 62 0.61 15.27 -1.99
N VAL A 63 -0.41 14.44 -1.81
CA VAL A 63 -1.55 14.73 -0.95
C VAL A 63 -1.67 13.67 0.13
N TYR A 64 -2.02 14.12 1.33
CA TYR A 64 -2.11 13.31 2.54
C TYR A 64 -3.56 13.31 3.00
N ILE A 65 -4.24 12.18 2.78
CA ILE A 65 -5.66 12.03 3.07
C ILE A 65 -5.81 11.27 4.39
N PRO A 66 -6.33 11.88 5.45
CA PRO A 66 -6.55 11.18 6.70
C PRO A 66 -7.57 10.06 6.50
N TYR A 67 -7.31 8.90 7.10
CA TYR A 67 -8.30 7.84 7.19
C TYR A 67 -9.42 8.24 8.14
N LYS A 68 -10.61 7.67 7.91
CA LYS A 68 -11.69 7.75 8.89
C LYS A 68 -11.31 6.86 10.08
N SER A 69 -10.86 7.46 11.18
CA SER A 69 -10.59 6.76 12.44
C SER A 69 -11.61 7.16 13.50
N GLU A 70 -12.15 6.18 14.23
CA GLU A 70 -12.95 6.42 15.44
C GLU A 70 -12.05 6.79 16.63
N ASN A 71 -10.79 6.36 16.59
CA ASN A 71 -9.81 6.66 17.62
C ASN A 71 -8.97 7.88 17.22
N LYS A 72 -9.17 9.00 17.92
CA LYS A 72 -8.44 10.27 17.69
C LYS A 72 -6.96 10.18 18.04
N ASP A 73 -6.52 9.15 18.76
CA ASP A 73 -5.13 8.97 19.18
C ASP A 73 -4.28 8.26 18.11
N VAL A 74 -4.91 7.74 17.05
CA VAL A 74 -4.22 7.08 15.93
C VAL A 74 -4.70 7.66 14.61
N GLU A 75 -3.86 8.49 13.99
CA GLU A 75 -4.10 9.03 12.66
C GLU A 75 -3.35 8.19 11.63
N PHE A 76 -4.09 7.38 10.87
CA PHE A 76 -3.57 6.81 9.63
C PHE A 76 -3.73 7.83 8.51
N VAL A 77 -2.77 7.87 7.60
CA VAL A 77 -2.81 8.75 6.43
C VAL A 77 -2.57 7.96 5.15
N PHE A 78 -3.40 8.20 4.15
CA PHE A 78 -3.19 7.73 2.79
C PHE A 78 -2.41 8.81 2.02
N MET A 79 -1.12 8.54 1.80
CA MET A 79 -0.25 9.38 0.99
C MET A 79 -0.42 8.99 -0.47
N MET A 80 -0.85 9.94 -1.32
CA MET A 80 -0.84 9.79 -2.77
C MET A 80 0.25 10.63 -3.37
N ILE A 81 1.07 10.00 -4.20
CA ILE A 81 2.15 10.63 -4.96
C ILE A 81 1.73 10.64 -6.43
N LEU A 82 1.57 11.83 -7.00
CA LEU A 82 1.20 12.02 -8.40
C LEU A 82 2.37 12.64 -9.16
N PRO A 83 2.99 11.92 -10.12
CA PRO A 83 3.99 12.50 -11.00
C PRO A 83 3.42 13.65 -11.84
N ASN A 84 4.24 14.69 -12.06
CA ASN A 84 3.90 15.75 -13.01
C ASN A 84 3.75 15.16 -14.42
N ARG A 85 2.94 15.78 -15.30
CA ARG A 85 2.56 15.25 -16.63
C ARG A 85 3.68 14.72 -17.54
N LYS A 86 4.92 15.16 -17.36
CA LYS A 86 6.08 14.76 -18.19
C LYS A 86 6.98 13.72 -17.51
N VAL A 87 6.59 13.24 -16.34
CA VAL A 87 7.37 12.33 -15.51
C VAL A 87 6.67 10.98 -15.51
N GLN A 88 7.39 9.95 -15.94
CA GLN A 88 6.88 8.59 -15.92
C GLN A 88 6.91 8.04 -14.49
N LEU A 89 5.94 7.20 -14.14
CA LEU A 89 5.80 6.66 -12.78
C LEU A 89 7.01 5.80 -12.37
N ASP A 90 7.55 5.01 -13.29
CA ASP A 90 8.71 4.15 -13.08
C ASP A 90 9.97 4.93 -12.65
N VAL A 91 10.16 6.15 -13.19
CA VAL A 91 11.26 7.04 -12.78
C VAL A 91 11.11 7.48 -11.33
N VAL A 92 9.88 7.75 -10.88
CA VAL A 92 9.61 8.11 -9.49
C VAL A 92 9.84 6.91 -8.57
N GLU A 93 9.35 5.73 -8.96
CA GLU A 93 9.53 4.47 -8.22
C GLU A 93 11.02 4.13 -8.05
N GLN A 94 11.82 4.23 -9.11
CA GLN A 94 13.26 3.95 -9.06
C GLN A 94 14.01 4.93 -8.15
N LYS A 95 13.66 6.22 -8.18
CA LYS A 95 14.26 7.21 -7.28
C LYS A 95 13.91 6.93 -5.82
N LEU A 96 12.64 6.60 -5.53
CA LEU A 96 12.21 6.24 -4.17
C LEU A 96 12.90 4.97 -3.67
N ALA A 97 13.06 3.95 -4.53
CA ALA A 97 13.72 2.71 -4.18
C ALA A 97 15.23 2.87 -3.93
N SER A 98 15.89 3.74 -4.69
CA SER A 98 17.35 3.97 -4.56
C SER A 98 17.72 4.99 -3.47
N GLN A 99 16.74 5.73 -2.92
CA GLN A 99 16.97 6.78 -1.93
C GLN A 99 16.06 6.64 -0.70
N PRO A 100 16.40 5.76 0.26
CA PRO A 100 15.58 5.53 1.46
C PRO A 100 15.29 6.80 2.27
N ASP A 101 16.25 7.72 2.35
CA ASP A 101 16.10 8.99 3.08
C ASP A 101 15.01 9.88 2.47
N LEU A 102 14.79 9.78 1.15
CA LEU A 102 13.75 10.54 0.47
C LEU A 102 12.37 10.07 0.91
N MET A 103 12.15 8.75 0.96
CA MET A 103 10.90 8.18 1.47
C MET A 103 10.64 8.62 2.91
N GLN A 104 11.64 8.58 3.78
CA GLN A 104 11.50 9.04 5.16
C GLN A 104 11.13 10.53 5.26
N LYS A 105 11.73 11.38 4.41
CA LYS A 105 11.38 12.80 4.34
C LYS A 105 9.94 13.04 3.87
N LEU A 106 9.43 12.24 2.94
CA LEU A 106 8.03 12.32 2.54
C LEU A 106 7.12 11.87 3.68
N LEU A 107 7.43 10.74 4.32
CA LEU A 107 6.66 10.19 5.44
C LEU A 107 6.69 11.05 6.71
N SER A 108 7.62 11.99 6.86
CA SER A 108 7.70 12.85 8.05
C SER A 108 6.66 13.96 8.08
N HIS A 109 5.98 14.24 6.95
CA HIS A 109 5.02 15.33 6.78
C HIS A 109 5.54 16.75 7.09
N GLN A 110 6.84 16.92 7.36
CA GLN A 110 7.39 18.17 7.90
C GLN A 110 7.32 19.37 6.94
N ASN A 111 7.29 19.12 5.63
CA ASN A 111 7.25 20.15 4.59
C ASN A 111 5.87 20.23 3.91
N THR A 112 4.81 19.90 4.64
CA THR A 112 3.44 19.99 4.12
C THR A 112 2.81 21.34 4.46
N ARG A 113 1.94 21.82 3.57
CA ARG A 113 1.06 22.95 3.82
C ARG A 113 -0.38 22.48 3.76
N THR A 114 -1.22 23.01 4.65
CA THR A 114 -2.65 22.74 4.65
C THR A 114 -3.34 23.79 3.80
N GLU A 115 -3.84 23.38 2.64
CA GLU A 115 -4.57 24.27 1.73
C GLU A 115 -5.84 23.58 1.23
N GLU A 116 -6.78 24.38 0.73
CA GLU A 116 -8.00 23.87 0.13
C GLU A 116 -7.72 23.39 -1.30
N PHE A 117 -7.96 22.11 -1.57
CA PHE A 117 -7.72 21.50 -2.87
C PHE A 117 -8.99 20.91 -3.46
N HIS A 118 -9.08 20.97 -4.79
CA HIS A 118 -9.97 20.11 -5.55
C HIS A 118 -9.29 18.76 -5.75
N LEU A 119 -9.63 17.79 -4.91
CA LEU A 119 -9.12 16.44 -5.03
C LEU A 119 -9.99 15.65 -6.01
N TYR A 120 -9.34 15.10 -7.04
CA TYR A 120 -9.94 14.16 -7.97
C TYR A 120 -9.31 12.80 -7.77
N LEU A 121 -10.12 11.78 -7.48
CA LEU A 121 -9.63 10.45 -7.18
C LEU A 121 -10.42 9.39 -7.95
N LEU A 122 -9.71 8.48 -8.57
CA LEU A 122 -10.31 7.35 -9.26
C LEU A 122 -11.07 6.48 -8.26
N LYS A 123 -12.32 6.11 -8.59
CA LYS A 123 -13.01 5.02 -7.93
C LYS A 123 -12.49 3.69 -8.50
N PHE A 124 -11.88 2.86 -7.67
CA PHE A 124 -11.35 1.57 -8.09
C PHE A 124 -11.40 0.55 -6.97
N LYS A 125 -11.34 -0.72 -7.39
CA LYS A 125 -11.23 -1.87 -6.50
C LYS A 125 -10.07 -2.72 -6.96
N MET A 126 -9.20 -3.09 -6.04
CA MET A 126 -8.03 -3.92 -6.30
C MET A 126 -7.98 -5.04 -5.28
N GLU A 127 -7.83 -6.27 -5.76
CA GLU A 127 -7.58 -7.44 -4.93
C GLU A 127 -6.31 -8.10 -5.46
N THR A 128 -5.29 -8.19 -4.61
CA THR A 128 -4.02 -8.83 -4.96
C THR A 128 -3.65 -9.83 -3.90
N THR A 129 -3.11 -10.98 -4.30
CA THR A 129 -2.58 -11.97 -3.37
C THR A 129 -1.14 -12.26 -3.75
N PHE A 130 -0.23 -12.05 -2.81
CA PHE A 130 1.19 -12.33 -2.95
C PHE A 130 1.53 -13.57 -2.14
N GLU A 131 2.35 -14.43 -2.74
CA GLU A 131 3.09 -15.45 -2.03
C GLU A 131 4.47 -14.87 -1.74
N LEU A 132 4.81 -14.69 -0.47
CA LEU A 132 6.02 -13.98 -0.05
C LEU A 132 7.16 -14.91 0.38
N SER A 133 6.99 -16.23 0.32
CA SER A 133 8.00 -17.17 0.87
C SER A 133 9.33 -17.03 0.15
N ASP A 134 9.33 -16.97 -1.19
CA ASP A 134 10.57 -16.85 -1.97
C ASP A 134 11.23 -15.49 -1.75
N ILE A 135 10.43 -14.42 -1.71
CA ILE A 135 10.92 -13.05 -1.47
C ILE A 135 11.58 -12.95 -0.09
N LEU A 136 10.93 -13.47 0.96
CA LEU A 136 11.47 -13.41 2.32
C LEU A 136 12.76 -14.25 2.45
N GLN A 137 12.84 -15.40 1.77
CA GLN A 137 14.08 -16.18 1.72
C GLN A 137 15.21 -15.44 0.98
N GLN A 138 14.90 -14.71 -0.10
CA GLN A 138 15.87 -13.85 -0.80
C GLN A 138 16.33 -12.67 0.08
N LEU A 139 15.46 -12.20 0.99
CA LEU A 139 15.79 -11.23 2.03
C LEU A 139 16.43 -11.88 3.27
N GLU A 140 17.15 -12.98 3.07
CA GLU A 140 17.92 -13.72 4.08
C GLU A 140 17.13 -14.38 5.21
N MET A 141 15.80 -14.44 5.14
CA MET A 141 14.97 -15.16 6.12
C MET A 141 14.94 -16.69 5.89
N LYS A 142 16.06 -17.31 5.50
CA LYS A 142 16.10 -18.70 5.00
C LYS A 142 15.78 -19.75 6.07
N ASP A 143 16.28 -19.57 7.29
CA ASP A 143 16.14 -20.58 8.35
C ASP A 143 14.69 -20.79 8.77
N ALA A 144 13.88 -19.74 8.75
CA ALA A 144 12.45 -19.80 9.09
C ALA A 144 11.64 -20.73 8.18
N PHE A 145 12.08 -20.95 6.93
CA PHE A 145 11.43 -21.83 5.95
C PHE A 145 12.08 -23.22 5.87
N ASN A 146 13.18 -23.44 6.60
CA ASN A 146 13.94 -24.68 6.54
C ASN A 146 13.51 -25.64 7.65
N SER A 147 13.01 -26.81 7.28
CA SER A 147 12.53 -27.84 8.23
C SER A 147 13.59 -28.36 9.21
N TYR A 148 14.88 -28.14 8.97
CA TYR A 148 15.99 -28.58 9.82
C TYR A 148 16.63 -27.45 10.63
N LYS A 149 16.37 -26.18 10.26
CA LYS A 149 16.99 -25.01 10.91
C LYS A 149 16.01 -24.09 11.60
N ALA A 150 14.74 -24.09 11.19
CA ALA A 150 13.71 -23.27 11.80
C ALA A 150 13.63 -23.54 13.31
N ASN A 151 13.60 -22.47 14.09
CA ASN A 151 13.43 -22.54 15.53
C ASN A 151 12.24 -21.67 15.95
N PHE A 152 11.08 -22.30 16.07
CA PHE A 152 9.84 -21.69 16.57
C PHE A 152 9.42 -22.25 17.93
N THR A 153 10.41 -22.65 18.76
CA THR A 153 10.17 -23.24 20.10
C THR A 153 9.43 -22.30 21.06
N GLY A 154 9.47 -20.99 20.80
CA GLY A 154 8.67 -19.99 21.51
C GLY A 154 7.17 -20.02 21.20
N ILE A 155 6.74 -20.70 20.12
CA ILE A 155 5.33 -20.90 19.76
C ILE A 155 4.87 -22.28 20.21
N VAL A 156 5.64 -23.33 19.89
CA VAL A 156 5.34 -24.72 20.26
C VAL A 156 6.61 -25.38 20.78
N SER A 157 6.52 -26.02 21.96
CA SER A 157 7.63 -26.81 22.48
C SER A 157 7.91 -28.02 21.60
N GLU A 158 9.11 -28.10 21.05
CA GLU A 158 9.54 -29.21 20.20
C GLU A 158 9.99 -30.40 21.06
N LYS A 159 9.15 -31.43 21.17
CA LYS A 159 9.46 -32.67 21.92
C LYS A 159 9.93 -33.79 21.00
N THR A 160 9.54 -33.76 19.74
CA THR A 160 9.91 -34.69 18.68
C THR A 160 10.14 -33.93 17.37
N ASP A 161 10.87 -34.53 16.42
CA ASP A 161 11.08 -33.93 15.09
C ASP A 161 9.77 -33.63 14.33
N ARG A 162 8.68 -34.32 14.67
CA ARG A 162 7.35 -34.08 14.08
C ARG A 162 6.69 -32.80 14.60
N ASP A 163 7.09 -32.36 15.79
CA ASP A 163 6.57 -31.15 16.44
C ASP A 163 7.28 -29.88 15.92
N ARG A 164 8.39 -30.04 15.21
CA ARG A 164 9.14 -28.92 14.65
C ARG A 164 8.30 -28.15 13.65
N LEU A 165 8.12 -26.87 13.94
CA LEU A 165 7.50 -25.93 13.02
C LEU A 165 8.54 -25.33 12.08
N TYR A 166 8.11 -25.06 10.86
CA TYR A 166 8.79 -24.20 9.90
C TYR A 166 7.72 -23.53 9.04
N ILE A 167 8.01 -22.33 8.53
CA ILE A 167 7.10 -21.63 7.64
C ILE A 167 7.03 -22.39 6.33
N SER A 168 5.86 -22.96 6.04
CA SER A 168 5.58 -23.62 4.78
C SER A 168 5.12 -22.65 3.71
N LYS A 169 4.45 -21.56 4.11
CA LYS A 169 3.94 -20.56 3.17
C LYS A 169 3.66 -19.21 3.86
N VAL A 170 3.88 -18.11 3.15
CA VAL A 170 3.46 -16.78 3.57
C VAL A 170 2.57 -16.19 2.49
N ILE A 171 1.30 -15.96 2.83
CA ILE A 171 0.30 -15.41 1.92
C ILE A 171 -0.06 -14.01 2.41
N HIS A 172 0.16 -13.00 1.57
CA HIS A 172 -0.24 -11.64 1.82
C HIS A 172 -1.35 -11.24 0.85
N LYS A 173 -2.56 -11.07 1.36
CA LYS A 173 -3.73 -10.67 0.58
C LYS A 173 -4.03 -9.19 0.84
N VAL A 174 -4.11 -8.40 -0.21
CA VAL A 174 -4.43 -6.99 -0.13
C VAL A 174 -5.74 -6.74 -0.86
N PHE A 175 -6.66 -6.06 -0.17
CA PHE A 175 -7.92 -5.60 -0.72
C PHE A 175 -8.02 -4.10 -0.54
N ILE A 176 -8.15 -3.37 -1.65
CA ILE A 176 -8.34 -1.93 -1.65
C ILE A 176 -9.66 -1.66 -2.36
N ASP A 177 -10.57 -0.96 -1.69
CA ASP A 177 -11.83 -0.50 -2.27
C ASP A 177 -11.94 1.00 -2.02
N VAL A 178 -11.61 1.78 -3.04
CA VAL A 178 -11.68 3.24 -3.00
C VAL A 178 -12.99 3.64 -3.66
N ASN A 179 -13.95 4.07 -2.84
CA ASN A 179 -15.26 4.51 -3.27
C ASN A 179 -15.77 5.68 -2.42
N GLU A 180 -16.97 6.18 -2.73
CA GLU A 180 -17.53 7.36 -2.08
C GLU A 180 -17.93 7.16 -0.61
N GLU A 181 -18.15 5.93 -0.17
CA GLU A 181 -18.55 5.60 1.20
C GLU A 181 -17.37 5.44 2.17
N GLY A 182 -16.15 5.59 1.64
CA GLY A 182 -14.93 5.28 2.36
C GLY A 182 -14.57 3.81 2.24
#